data_AF-A0A4Q4CPN8-F1
#
_entry.id   AF-A0A4Q4CPN8-F1
#
_cell.length_a   1.000
_cell.length_b   1.000
_cell.length_c   1.000
_cell.angle_alpha   90.00
_cell.angle_beta   90.00
_cell.angle_gamma   90.00
#
_symmetry.space_group_name_H-M   'P 1'
#
loop_
_entity.id
_entity.type
_entity.pdbx_description
1 polymer ?
#
loop_
_entity_poly.entity_id
_entity_poly.type
_entity_poly.pdbx_seq_one_letter_code
_entity_poly.pdbx_strand_id
1 'polypeptide(L)'
;DEYRERIEKDPALERRFQQVLVGEPTVEDTIAILRGIKEKYEAHHKVEIADAALVAAATLSDRYIPGRQLPDKAIDLVDEASSRLRMEIDSSPVEIDELRRGVDRLRMEELHLQNETDDASVDRLEKLRGELADKEETLRALEQRWEAEKASLNAVGEIKERIDEVRMAAERAQREGDLETAARLTYGELPGIEQQLLEAQAAEAAASQSERMVHEEVAADDIAEVVAAWTGIPTGRLLEGETGKLLRMEEELGRRLIGQKEAVTAVSDAVRRSRAGLSDPDRPTGSFLFLGPTGVGKTELAKTLAEFLFDDERAIIRIDMSEYAEKHSVSRLMGAPPGYVGYDEGGQLTEAVRRRPYSVVLLDEVEKAHPEVF
;
A
#
# COMPACT_ATOMS: atom_id res chain seq x y z
N ASP A 1 -16.76 -20.75 3.89
CA ASP A 1 -16.84 -22.10 3.29
C ASP A 1 -16.69 -23.19 4.35
N GLU A 2 -15.65 -23.17 5.20
CA GLU A 2 -15.48 -24.19 6.26
C GLU A 2 -16.66 -24.31 7.25
N TYR A 3 -17.28 -23.21 7.67
CA TYR A 3 -18.44 -23.25 8.59
C TYR A 3 -19.62 -24.02 7.97
N ARG A 4 -19.95 -23.75 6.69
CA ARG A 4 -21.01 -24.46 5.98
C ARG A 4 -20.69 -25.94 5.82
N GLU A 5 -19.44 -26.25 5.46
CA GLU A 5 -19.04 -27.63 5.21
C GLU A 5 -18.97 -28.49 6.48
N ARG A 6 -18.59 -27.90 7.62
CA ARG A 6 -18.25 -28.65 8.83
C ARG A 6 -19.19 -28.46 10.01
N ILE A 7 -19.87 -27.32 10.11
CA ILE A 7 -20.74 -26.99 11.26
C ILE A 7 -22.22 -27.09 10.86
N GLU A 8 -22.63 -26.49 9.75
CA GLU A 8 -24.05 -26.50 9.32
C GLU A 8 -24.54 -27.91 8.96
N LYS A 9 -23.66 -28.79 8.47
CA LYS A 9 -24.02 -30.19 8.16
C LYS A 9 -24.26 -31.06 9.40
N ASP A 10 -23.83 -30.63 10.58
CA ASP A 10 -24.05 -31.35 11.85
C ASP A 10 -25.13 -30.65 12.69
N PRO A 11 -26.36 -31.20 12.77
CA PRO A 11 -27.46 -30.60 13.53
C PRO A 11 -27.18 -30.46 15.03
N ALA A 12 -26.21 -31.21 15.58
CA ALA A 12 -25.82 -31.08 16.97
C ALA A 12 -24.90 -29.85 17.17
N LEU A 13 -24.04 -29.54 16.21
CA LEU A 13 -23.16 -28.37 16.27
C LEU A 13 -23.92 -27.09 15.94
N GLU A 14 -24.75 -27.09 14.89
CA GLU A 14 -25.55 -25.92 14.48
C GLU A 14 -26.42 -25.38 15.62
N ARG A 15 -26.98 -26.25 16.47
CA ARG A 15 -27.81 -25.86 17.63
C ARG A 15 -27.01 -25.35 18.83
N ARG A 16 -25.68 -25.53 18.83
CA ARG A 16 -24.79 -25.14 19.93
C ARG A 16 -24.00 -23.88 19.61
N PHE A 17 -23.80 -23.60 18.33
CA PHE A 17 -23.08 -22.43 17.87
C PHE A 17 -24.04 -21.38 17.31
N GLN A 18 -23.89 -20.14 17.78
CA GLN A 18 -24.50 -18.99 17.14
C GLN A 18 -23.48 -18.41 16.15
N GLN A 19 -23.86 -18.28 14.89
CA GLN A 19 -23.01 -17.60 13.91
C GLN A 19 -22.98 -16.10 14.23
N VAL A 20 -21.78 -15.56 14.40
CA VAL A 20 -21.50 -14.12 14.45
C VAL A 20 -20.70 -13.78 13.19
N LEU A 21 -21.33 -13.07 12.26
CA LEU A 21 -20.69 -12.69 11.01
C LEU A 21 -19.77 -11.49 11.26
N VAL A 22 -18.48 -11.66 10.98
CA VAL A 22 -17.49 -10.59 10.98
C VAL A 22 -17.08 -10.36 9.53
N GLY A 23 -17.50 -9.22 8.97
CA GLY A 23 -17.15 -8.83 7.61
C GLY A 23 -15.80 -8.12 7.54
N GLU A 24 -15.29 -7.97 6.33
CA GLU A 24 -14.16 -7.09 6.03
C GLU A 24 -14.57 -5.62 6.29
N PRO A 25 -13.75 -4.82 6.99
CA PRO A 25 -14.02 -3.40 7.20
C PRO A 25 -13.96 -2.64 5.87
N THR A 26 -14.68 -1.52 5.79
CA THR A 26 -14.55 -0.60 4.65
C THR A 26 -13.17 0.07 4.64
N VAL A 27 -12.82 0.74 3.54
CA VAL A 27 -11.60 1.57 3.47
C VAL A 27 -11.62 2.65 4.57
N GLU A 28 -12.76 3.31 4.80
CA GLU A 28 -12.92 4.32 5.84
C GLU A 28 -12.72 3.74 7.25
N ASP A 29 -13.35 2.59 7.52
CA ASP A 29 -13.18 1.87 8.80
C ASP A 29 -11.74 1.43 9.00
N THR A 30 -11.07 0.97 7.94
CA THR A 30 -9.65 0.59 7.98
C THR A 30 -8.77 1.78 8.32
N ILE A 31 -9.02 2.96 7.73
CA ILE A 31 -8.29 4.18 8.07
C ILE A 31 -8.47 4.51 9.56
N ALA A 32 -9.69 4.37 10.09
CA ALA A 32 -9.94 4.57 11.52
C ALA A 32 -9.19 3.55 12.41
N ILE A 33 -9.16 2.27 12.00
CA ILE A 33 -8.38 1.22 12.68
C ILE A 33 -6.89 1.57 12.66
N LEU A 34 -6.35 1.94 11.50
CA LEU A 34 -4.95 2.34 11.33
C LEU A 34 -4.58 3.54 12.20
N ARG A 35 -5.43 4.56 12.27
CA ARG A 35 -5.25 5.71 13.18
C ARG A 35 -5.24 5.28 14.64
N GLY A 36 -6.06 4.31 15.03
CA GLY A 36 -6.11 3.78 16.39
C GLY A 36 -4.88 2.97 16.79
N ILE A 37 -4.17 2.36 15.84
CA ILE A 37 -2.93 1.61 16.08
C ILE A 37 -1.66 2.42 15.74
N LYS A 38 -1.79 3.60 15.12
CA LYS A 38 -0.69 4.44 14.64
C LYS A 38 0.40 4.64 15.70
N GLU A 39 0.02 5.10 16.89
CA GLU A 39 0.99 5.40 17.97
C GLU A 39 1.82 4.18 18.38
N LYS A 40 1.24 2.98 18.30
CA LYS A 40 1.94 1.72 18.62
C LYS A 40 2.99 1.38 17.57
N TYR A 41 2.67 1.57 16.29
CA TYR A 41 3.62 1.33 15.20
C TYR A 41 4.73 2.38 15.17
N GLU A 42 4.40 3.65 15.43
CA GLU A 42 5.39 4.71 15.59
C GLU A 42 6.36 4.42 16.73
N ALA A 43 5.86 3.98 17.89
CA ALA A 43 6.70 3.60 19.03
C ALA A 43 7.56 2.37 18.72
N HIS A 44 6.98 1.34 18.08
CA HIS A 44 7.69 0.11 17.76
C HIS A 44 8.83 0.31 16.77
N HIS A 45 8.58 1.06 15.69
CA HIS A 45 9.56 1.32 14.64
C HIS A 45 10.40 2.57 14.88
N LYS A 46 10.04 3.40 15.87
CA LYS A 46 10.70 4.67 16.18
C LYS A 46 10.76 5.59 14.95
N VAL A 47 9.62 5.69 14.26
CA VAL A 47 9.38 6.58 13.11
C VAL A 47 8.07 7.34 13.31
N GLU A 48 7.84 8.38 12.52
CA GLU A 48 6.52 9.01 12.43
C GLU A 48 5.75 8.47 11.23
N ILE A 49 4.41 8.47 11.28
CA ILE A 49 3.57 7.98 10.19
C ILE A 49 2.58 9.07 9.79
N ALA A 50 2.69 9.57 8.56
CA ALA A 50 1.77 10.58 8.04
C ALA A 50 0.33 10.04 7.99
N ASP A 51 -0.66 10.89 8.25
CA ASP A 51 -2.06 10.48 8.06
C ASP A 51 -2.33 10.11 6.59
N ALA A 52 -1.68 10.81 5.65
CA ALA A 52 -1.73 10.48 4.23
C ALA A 52 -1.18 9.08 3.91
N ALA A 53 -0.19 8.59 4.66
CA ALA A 53 0.32 7.22 4.50
C ALA A 53 -0.72 6.18 4.93
N LEU A 54 -1.47 6.43 6.02
CA LEU A 54 -2.55 5.54 6.46
C LEU A 54 -3.68 5.46 5.41
N VAL A 55 -4.05 6.61 4.85
CA VAL A 55 -5.04 6.70 3.76
C VAL A 55 -4.53 5.94 2.52
N ALA A 56 -3.27 6.14 2.15
CA ALA A 56 -2.64 5.42 1.03
C ALA A 56 -2.61 3.90 1.29
N ALA A 57 -2.26 3.46 2.50
CA ALA A 57 -2.18 2.05 2.84
C ALA A 57 -3.55 1.36 2.70
N ALA A 58 -4.62 1.96 3.22
CA ALA A 58 -5.97 1.42 3.08
C ALA A 58 -6.43 1.43 1.61
N THR A 59 -6.25 2.56 0.91
CA THR A 59 -6.78 2.75 -0.46
C THR A 59 -6.02 1.90 -1.48
N LEU A 60 -4.69 1.89 -1.44
CA LEU A 60 -3.86 1.15 -2.38
C LEU A 60 -3.95 -0.36 -2.13
N SER A 61 -4.00 -0.81 -0.87
CA SER A 61 -4.15 -2.24 -0.57
C SER A 61 -5.53 -2.78 -0.97
N ASP A 62 -6.60 -2.01 -0.78
CA ASP A 62 -7.93 -2.38 -1.27
C ASP A 62 -7.93 -2.59 -2.78
N ARG A 63 -7.36 -1.61 -3.50
CA ARG A 63 -7.38 -1.58 -4.96
C ARG A 63 -6.46 -2.60 -5.62
N TYR A 64 -5.25 -2.77 -5.10
CA TYR A 64 -4.16 -3.47 -5.81
C TYR A 64 -3.79 -4.83 -5.20
N ILE A 65 -4.33 -5.18 -4.03
CA ILE A 65 -4.05 -6.45 -3.35
C ILE A 65 -5.36 -7.23 -3.14
N PRO A 66 -5.96 -7.81 -4.21
CA PRO A 66 -7.26 -8.49 -4.15
C PRO A 66 -7.21 -9.88 -3.48
N GLY A 67 -6.01 -10.45 -3.28
CA GLY A 67 -5.83 -11.77 -2.65
C GLY A 67 -5.78 -11.76 -1.12
N ARG A 68 -5.89 -10.58 -0.51
CA ARG A 68 -5.83 -10.36 0.94
C ARG A 68 -6.96 -9.41 1.36
N GLN A 69 -7.36 -9.50 2.61
CA GLN A 69 -8.46 -8.71 3.16
C GLN A 69 -7.94 -7.57 4.03
N LEU A 70 -8.68 -6.47 4.05
CA LEU A 70 -8.59 -5.44 5.07
C LEU A 70 -9.02 -6.01 6.45
N PRO A 71 -8.50 -5.46 7.56
CA PRO A 71 -7.49 -4.41 7.64
C PRO A 71 -6.06 -4.95 7.54
N ASP A 72 -5.88 -6.27 7.59
CA ASP A 72 -4.58 -6.99 7.66
C ASP A 72 -3.58 -6.52 6.60
N LYS A 73 -3.96 -6.53 5.32
CA LYS A 73 -3.07 -6.08 4.24
C LYS A 73 -2.63 -4.62 4.36
N ALA A 74 -3.45 -3.74 4.94
CA ALA A 74 -3.10 -2.33 5.09
C ALA A 74 -2.16 -2.13 6.29
N ILE A 75 -2.37 -2.90 7.36
CA ILE A 75 -1.49 -2.93 8.53
C ILE A 75 -0.08 -3.38 8.11
N ASP A 76 0.03 -4.46 7.34
CA ASP A 76 1.33 -4.94 6.86
C ASP A 76 2.06 -3.93 5.98
N LEU A 77 1.34 -3.16 5.15
CA LEU A 77 1.98 -2.12 4.34
C LEU A 77 2.58 -1.02 5.21
N VAL A 78 1.87 -0.60 6.26
CA VAL A 78 2.37 0.39 7.22
C VAL A 78 3.56 -0.18 8.00
N ASP A 79 3.50 -1.44 8.41
CA ASP A 79 4.58 -2.13 9.14
C ASP A 79 5.86 -2.25 8.29
N GLU A 80 5.74 -2.67 7.04
CA GLU A 80 6.87 -2.82 6.14
C GLU A 80 7.46 -1.46 5.74
N ALA A 81 6.63 -0.45 5.47
CA ALA A 81 7.10 0.90 5.17
C ALA A 81 7.85 1.51 6.37
N SER A 82 7.30 1.33 7.58
CA SER A 82 7.94 1.79 8.83
C SER A 82 9.28 1.09 9.06
N SER A 83 9.34 -0.22 8.81
CA SER A 83 10.58 -1.00 8.92
C SER A 83 11.65 -0.54 7.92
N ARG A 84 11.25 -0.27 6.67
CA ARG A 84 12.16 0.23 5.63
C ARG A 84 12.72 1.60 6.00
N LEU A 85 11.87 2.53 6.42
CA LEU A 85 12.29 3.85 6.86
C LEU A 85 13.24 3.76 8.07
N ARG A 86 12.96 2.87 9.01
CA ARG A 86 13.84 2.64 10.16
C ARG A 86 15.24 2.14 9.72
N MET A 87 15.29 1.23 8.75
CA MET A 87 16.56 0.76 8.18
C MET A 87 17.32 1.89 7.47
N GLU A 88 16.62 2.81 6.80
CA GLU A 88 17.23 3.98 6.17
C GLU A 88 17.82 4.93 7.21
N ILE A 89 17.09 5.24 8.28
CA ILE A 89 17.57 6.07 9.40
C ILE A 89 18.80 5.48 10.07
N ASP A 90 18.83 4.15 10.24
CA ASP A 90 19.96 3.48 10.86
C ASP A 90 21.18 3.35 9.91
N SER A 91 20.99 3.55 8.60
CA SER A 91 22.02 3.44 7.57
C SER A 91 22.68 4.79 7.28
N SER A 92 23.96 4.73 6.90
CA SER A 92 24.73 5.92 6.49
C SER A 92 24.12 6.52 5.21
N PRO A 93 23.78 7.82 5.20
CA PRO A 93 23.30 8.50 4.01
C PRO A 93 24.27 8.36 2.82
N VAL A 94 23.73 8.31 1.61
CA VAL A 94 24.52 8.13 0.37
C VAL A 94 25.64 9.15 0.26
N GLU A 95 25.38 10.41 0.64
CA GLU A 95 26.36 11.49 0.62
C GLU A 95 27.56 11.22 1.54
N ILE A 96 27.33 10.69 2.74
CA ILE A 96 28.38 10.32 3.69
C ILE A 96 29.18 9.12 3.14
N ASP A 97 28.50 8.11 2.60
CA ASP A 97 29.14 6.93 2.04
C ASP A 97 29.98 7.21 0.79
N GLU A 98 29.53 8.12 -0.08
CA GLU A 98 30.31 8.59 -1.23
C GLU A 98 31.55 9.37 -0.81
N LEU A 99 31.39 10.27 0.17
CA LEU A 99 32.47 11.10 0.67
C LEU A 99 33.51 10.26 1.42
N ARG A 100 33.07 9.32 2.26
CA ARG A 100 33.94 8.36 2.97
C ARG A 100 34.75 7.52 2.01
N ARG A 101 34.13 6.94 0.97
CA ARG A 101 34.85 6.24 -0.10
C ARG A 101 35.85 7.15 -0.83
N GLY A 102 35.54 8.44 -0.98
CA GLY A 102 36.45 9.44 -1.54
C GLY A 102 37.68 9.69 -0.67
N VAL A 103 37.48 9.88 0.64
CA VAL A 103 38.55 10.04 1.63
C VAL A 103 39.45 8.81 1.65
N ASP A 104 38.88 7.61 1.65
CA ASP A 104 39.66 6.37 1.66
C ASP A 104 40.53 6.22 0.41
N ARG A 105 40.03 6.60 -0.77
CA ARG A 105 40.84 6.62 -2.01
C ARG A 105 42.02 7.57 -1.89
N LEU A 106 41.80 8.77 -1.38
CA LEU A 106 42.87 9.77 -1.21
C LEU A 106 43.89 9.31 -0.17
N ARG A 107 43.47 8.69 0.95
CA ARG A 107 44.39 8.10 1.94
C ARG A 107 45.27 7.01 1.35
N MET A 108 44.71 6.16 0.49
CA MET A 108 45.49 5.12 -0.20
C MET A 108 46.50 5.71 -1.18
N GLU A 109 46.12 6.76 -1.93
CA GLU A 109 47.04 7.48 -2.82
C GLU A 109 48.13 8.22 -2.02
N GLU A 110 47.79 8.81 -0.87
CA GLU A 110 48.75 9.43 0.06
C GLU A 110 49.80 8.42 0.52
N LEU A 111 49.37 7.24 0.99
CA LEU A 111 50.25 6.17 1.46
C LEU A 111 51.23 5.71 0.37
N HIS A 112 50.77 5.69 -0.88
CA HIS A 112 51.60 5.32 -2.02
C HIS A 112 52.66 6.39 -2.31
N LEU A 113 52.24 7.66 -2.39
CA LEU A 113 53.13 8.79 -2.70
C LEU A 113 54.10 9.15 -1.57
N GLN A 114 53.79 8.78 -0.31
CA GLN A 114 54.65 9.05 0.85
C GLN A 114 56.07 8.47 0.72
N ASN A 115 56.27 7.43 -0.08
CA ASN A 115 57.56 6.77 -0.27
C ASN A 115 58.28 7.18 -1.57
N GLU A 116 57.63 7.98 -2.42
CA GLU A 116 58.21 8.45 -3.68
C GLU A 116 59.08 9.68 -3.44
N THR A 117 60.14 9.83 -4.24
CA THR A 117 61.18 10.86 -4.00
C THR A 117 61.36 11.83 -5.17
N ASP A 118 60.64 11.66 -6.26
CA ASP A 118 60.67 12.59 -7.39
C ASP A 118 59.85 13.87 -7.11
N ASP A 119 60.32 15.00 -7.65
CA ASP A 119 59.72 16.31 -7.40
C ASP A 119 58.22 16.38 -7.77
N ALA A 120 57.80 15.66 -8.81
CA ALA A 120 56.40 15.64 -9.24
C ALA A 120 55.48 14.90 -8.23
N SER A 121 55.96 13.79 -7.66
CA SER A 121 55.26 13.07 -6.59
C SER A 121 55.15 13.89 -5.31
N VAL A 122 56.20 14.65 -4.94
CA VAL A 122 56.18 15.55 -3.77
C VAL A 122 55.13 16.66 -3.95
N ASP A 123 55.12 17.33 -5.11
CA ASP A 123 54.13 18.36 -5.44
C ASP A 123 52.69 17.81 -5.48
N ARG A 124 52.51 16.58 -5.96
CA ARG A 124 51.21 15.89 -5.98
C ARG A 124 50.74 15.55 -4.56
N LEU A 125 51.65 15.07 -3.70
CA LEU A 125 51.37 14.72 -2.31
C LEU A 125 50.89 15.94 -1.51
N GLU A 126 51.49 17.11 -1.71
CA GLU A 126 51.07 18.35 -1.03
C GLU A 126 49.63 18.74 -1.41
N LYS A 127 49.32 18.74 -2.71
CA LYS A 127 47.94 19.01 -3.20
C LYS A 127 46.94 18.00 -2.68
N LEU A 128 47.31 16.72 -2.71
CA LEU A 128 46.46 15.63 -2.24
C LEU A 128 46.15 15.75 -0.74
N ARG A 129 47.13 16.15 0.08
CA ARG A 129 46.91 16.39 1.51
C ARG A 129 45.95 17.54 1.76
N GLY A 130 45.99 18.58 0.94
CA GLY A 130 44.99 19.66 0.96
C GLY A 130 43.59 19.14 0.66
N GLU A 131 43.42 18.43 -0.48
CA GLU A 131 42.13 17.84 -0.87
C GLU A 131 41.60 16.84 0.16
N LEU A 132 42.48 16.05 0.76
CA LEU A 132 42.15 15.09 1.83
C LEU A 132 41.67 15.83 3.08
N ALA A 133 42.36 16.88 3.51
CA ALA A 133 41.97 17.68 4.67
C ALA A 133 40.59 18.31 4.48
N ASP A 134 40.33 18.91 3.32
CA ASP A 134 39.03 19.53 2.99
C ASP A 134 37.89 18.50 3.01
N LYS A 135 38.12 17.32 2.43
CA LYS A 135 37.12 16.23 2.41
C LYS A 135 36.92 15.59 3.78
N GLU A 136 37.97 15.45 4.58
CA GLU A 136 37.86 14.95 5.94
C GLU A 136 37.09 15.91 6.84
N GLU A 137 37.30 17.22 6.71
CA GLU A 137 36.53 18.23 7.45
C GLU A 137 35.06 18.18 7.08
N THR A 138 34.76 18.11 5.78
CA THR A 138 33.38 17.97 5.28
C THR A 138 32.74 16.68 5.79
N LEU A 139 33.45 15.55 5.75
CA LEU A 139 32.96 14.25 6.22
C LEU A 139 32.65 14.28 7.71
N ARG A 140 33.56 14.82 8.52
CA ARG A 140 33.35 14.94 9.98
C ARG A 140 32.14 15.81 10.30
N ALA A 141 31.93 16.90 9.56
CA ALA A 141 30.78 17.76 9.76
C ALA A 141 29.46 17.04 9.44
N LEU A 142 29.39 16.30 8.32
CA LEU A 142 28.21 15.51 7.95
C LEU A 142 27.96 14.36 8.93
N GLU A 143 29.00 13.62 9.32
CA GLU A 143 28.88 12.54 10.31
C GLU A 143 28.38 13.04 11.66
N GLN A 144 28.91 14.16 12.18
CA GLN A 144 28.43 14.75 13.43
C GLN A 144 26.97 15.18 13.34
N ARG A 145 26.57 15.75 12.20
CA ARG A 145 25.20 16.15 11.96
C ARG A 145 24.26 14.93 11.91
N TRP A 146 24.64 13.87 11.22
CA TRP A 146 23.83 12.65 11.11
C TRP A 146 23.69 11.94 12.45
N GLU A 147 24.77 11.83 13.23
CA GLU A 147 24.72 11.25 14.58
C GLU A 147 23.82 12.08 15.53
N ALA A 148 23.84 13.41 15.41
CA ALA A 148 22.96 14.28 16.18
C ALA A 148 21.47 14.12 15.79
N GLU A 149 21.17 14.09 14.48
CA GLU A 149 19.82 13.83 13.96
C GLU A 149 19.31 12.46 14.43
N LYS A 150 20.11 11.41 14.27
CA LYS A 150 19.79 10.04 14.70
C LYS A 150 19.58 9.92 16.21
N ALA A 151 20.42 10.58 17.01
CA ALA A 151 20.27 10.58 18.47
C ALA A 151 18.97 11.26 18.90
N SER A 152 18.59 12.36 18.26
CA SER A 152 17.32 13.07 18.50
C SER A 152 16.12 12.17 18.21
N LEU A 153 16.11 11.51 17.04
CA LEU A 153 15.04 10.59 16.65
C LEU A 153 14.90 9.41 17.61
N ASN A 154 16.02 8.79 18.00
CA ASN A 154 15.99 7.67 18.95
C ASN A 154 15.47 8.10 20.33
N ALA A 155 15.82 9.30 20.80
CA ALA A 155 15.31 9.82 22.06
C ALA A 155 13.79 10.02 22.02
N VAL A 156 13.24 10.56 20.94
CA VAL A 156 11.78 10.69 20.73
C VAL A 156 11.11 9.30 20.73
N GLY A 157 11.69 8.33 20.01
CA GLY A 157 11.19 6.96 19.97
C GLY A 157 11.17 6.28 21.34
N GLU A 158 12.22 6.42 22.14
CA GLU A 158 12.29 5.88 23.51
C GLU A 158 11.25 6.52 24.45
N ILE A 159 10.95 7.81 24.28
CA ILE A 159 9.89 8.47 25.04
C ILE A 159 8.52 7.93 24.63
N LYS A 160 8.25 7.77 23.32
CA LYS A 160 6.99 7.16 22.82
C LYS A 160 6.80 5.73 23.34
N GLU A 161 7.86 4.92 23.36
CA GLU A 161 7.84 3.55 23.92
C GLU A 161 7.45 3.56 25.42
N ARG A 162 8.06 4.44 26.22
CA ARG A 162 7.71 4.60 27.65
C ARG A 162 6.27 5.05 27.87
N ILE A 163 5.74 5.92 26.99
CA ILE A 163 4.33 6.35 27.04
C ILE A 163 3.40 5.14 26.83
N ASP A 164 3.67 4.30 25.83
CA ASP A 164 2.87 3.11 25.55
C ASP A 164 2.93 2.09 26.71
N GLU A 165 4.11 1.84 27.27
CA GLU A 165 4.29 0.98 28.44
C GLU A 165 3.46 1.47 29.65
N VAL A 166 3.51 2.77 29.95
CA VAL A 166 2.76 3.38 31.06
C VAL A 166 1.26 3.31 30.82
N ARG A 167 0.80 3.56 29.58
CA ARG A 167 -0.62 3.45 29.21
C ARG A 167 -1.13 2.01 29.35
N MET A 168 -0.38 1.03 28.84
CA MET A 168 -0.72 -0.39 28.99
C MET A 168 -0.76 -0.82 30.46
N ALA A 169 0.20 -0.37 31.27
CA ALA A 169 0.23 -0.65 32.70
C ALA A 169 -0.97 -0.02 33.43
N ALA A 170 -1.35 1.21 33.08
CA ALA A 170 -2.50 1.89 33.65
C ALA A 170 -3.83 1.17 33.30
N GLU A 171 -4.02 0.80 32.03
CA GLU A 171 -5.21 0.03 31.60
C GLU A 171 -5.29 -1.33 32.28
N ARG A 172 -4.14 -2.00 32.48
CA ARG A 172 -4.07 -3.26 33.19
C ARG A 172 -4.47 -3.10 34.66
N ALA A 173 -3.89 -2.12 35.36
CA ALA A 173 -4.21 -1.84 36.76
C ALA A 173 -5.70 -1.50 36.93
N GLN A 174 -6.27 -0.72 36.01
CA GLN A 174 -7.70 -0.39 36.01
C GLN A 174 -8.57 -1.64 35.84
N ARG A 175 -8.22 -2.55 34.92
CA ARG A 175 -8.95 -3.82 34.73
C ARG A 175 -8.85 -4.76 35.93
N GLU A 176 -7.72 -4.75 36.62
CA GLU A 176 -7.47 -5.55 37.83
C GLU A 176 -8.09 -4.93 39.10
N GLY A 177 -8.61 -3.70 39.02
CA GLY A 177 -9.21 -2.96 40.13
C GLY A 177 -8.21 -2.25 41.04
N ASP A 178 -6.93 -2.21 40.68
CA ASP A 178 -5.90 -1.42 41.34
C ASP A 178 -6.00 0.05 40.89
N LEU A 179 -6.99 0.75 41.48
CA LEU A 179 -7.27 2.15 41.17
C LEU A 179 -6.16 3.10 41.63
N GLU A 180 -5.38 2.73 42.64
CA GLU A 180 -4.27 3.54 43.13
C GLU A 180 -3.13 3.58 42.11
N THR A 181 -2.70 2.40 41.64
CA THR A 181 -1.66 2.31 40.59
C THR A 181 -2.15 2.95 39.28
N ALA A 182 -3.40 2.69 38.87
CA ALA A 182 -3.96 3.31 37.67
C ALA A 182 -3.93 4.85 37.76
N ALA A 183 -4.39 5.42 38.88
CA ALA A 183 -4.38 6.88 39.07
C ALA A 183 -2.96 7.47 39.12
N ARG A 184 -2.00 6.79 39.76
CA ARG A 184 -0.59 7.22 39.79
C ARG A 184 0.01 7.27 38.39
N LEU A 185 -0.21 6.24 37.58
CA LEU A 185 0.30 6.17 36.23
C LEU A 185 -0.35 7.22 35.33
N THR A 186 -1.69 7.29 35.30
CA THR A 186 -2.44 8.19 34.41
C THR A 186 -2.28 9.66 34.76
N TYR A 187 -2.29 10.04 36.03
CA TYR A 187 -2.28 11.44 36.46
C TYR A 187 -0.96 11.91 37.06
N GLY A 188 -0.07 10.99 37.43
CA GLY A 188 1.24 11.31 38.01
C GLY A 188 2.36 11.21 36.98
N GLU A 189 2.58 10.01 36.44
CA GLU A 189 3.74 9.72 35.59
C GLU A 189 3.52 10.13 34.12
N LEU A 190 2.38 9.74 33.54
CA LEU A 190 2.10 9.93 32.11
C LEU A 190 2.18 11.40 31.66
N PRO A 191 1.60 12.40 32.37
CA PRO A 191 1.68 13.80 31.93
C PRO A 191 3.11 14.33 31.89
N GLY A 192 3.98 13.85 32.77
CA GLY A 192 5.39 14.24 32.79
C GLY A 192 6.16 13.69 31.60
N ILE A 193 5.85 12.46 31.18
CA ILE A 193 6.48 11.83 30.00
C ILE A 193 5.93 12.46 28.71
N GLU A 194 4.62 12.76 28.64
CA GLU A 194 4.02 13.48 27.51
C GLU A 194 4.61 14.89 27.36
N GLN A 195 4.90 15.59 28.47
CA GLN A 195 5.60 16.86 28.42
C GLN A 195 7.03 16.71 27.90
N GLN A 196 7.76 15.67 28.32
CA GLN A 196 9.10 15.36 27.78
C GLN A 196 9.06 15.09 26.27
N LEU A 197 8.02 14.40 25.78
CA LEU A 197 7.82 14.15 24.35
C LEU A 197 7.66 15.47 23.59
N LEU A 198 6.79 16.36 24.08
CA LEU A 198 6.55 17.66 23.46
C LEU A 198 7.81 18.53 23.42
N GLU A 199 8.60 18.51 24.50
CA GLU A 199 9.87 19.24 24.57
C GLU A 199 10.91 18.67 23.60
N ALA A 200 11.00 17.34 23.49
CA ALA A 200 11.90 16.67 22.56
C ALA A 200 11.52 16.93 21.09
N GLN A 201 10.23 16.82 20.75
CA GLN A 201 9.72 17.13 19.40
C GLN A 201 9.92 18.61 19.05
N ALA A 202 9.73 19.53 20.00
CA ALA A 202 9.98 20.95 19.75
C ALA A 202 11.47 21.26 19.51
N ALA A 203 12.37 20.58 20.25
CA ALA A 203 13.81 20.72 20.05
C ALA A 203 14.26 20.15 18.70
N GLU A 204 13.71 19.01 18.29
CA GLU A 204 13.94 18.37 17.00
C GLU A 204 13.45 19.27 15.84
N ALA A 205 12.21 19.78 15.91
CA ALA A 205 11.66 20.68 14.91
C ALA A 205 12.44 22.01 14.79
N ALA A 206 12.97 22.53 15.90
CA ALA A 206 13.80 23.74 15.90
C ALA A 206 15.19 23.53 15.26
N ALA A 207 15.75 22.32 15.39
CA ALA A 207 17.01 21.94 14.74
C ALA A 207 16.85 21.74 13.23
N SER A 208 15.63 21.45 12.77
CA SER A 208 15.28 21.14 11.37
C SER A 208 15.11 22.33 10.42
N GLN A 209 15.73 23.50 10.72
CA GLN A 209 15.76 24.62 9.77
C GLN A 209 16.73 24.40 8.59
N SER A 210 17.58 23.36 8.63
CA SER A 210 18.37 22.91 7.47
C SER A 210 17.79 21.63 6.86
N GLU A 211 17.99 21.45 5.55
CA GLU A 211 17.59 20.28 4.77
C GLU A 211 18.08 18.99 5.45
N ARG A 212 17.18 18.20 6.03
CA ARG A 212 17.48 16.97 6.80
C ARG A 212 18.17 15.94 5.91
N MET A 213 19.12 15.18 6.47
CA MET A 213 19.81 14.13 5.71
C MET A 213 18.99 12.84 5.60
N VAL A 214 17.95 12.69 6.42
CA VAL A 214 17.13 11.48 6.53
C VAL A 214 15.66 11.86 6.64
N HIS A 215 14.79 11.16 5.92
CA HIS A 215 13.35 11.24 6.09
C HIS A 215 12.93 10.49 7.38
N GLU A 216 12.07 11.10 8.20
CA GLU A 216 11.67 10.53 9.52
C GLU A 216 10.20 10.10 9.58
N GLU A 217 9.42 10.49 8.57
CA GLU A 217 7.99 10.26 8.47
C GLU A 217 7.68 9.35 7.29
N VAL A 218 6.97 8.25 7.55
CA VAL A 218 6.40 7.40 6.51
C VAL A 218 5.32 8.19 5.78
N ALA A 219 5.54 8.45 4.51
CA ALA A 219 4.65 9.16 3.61
C ALA A 219 3.86 8.20 2.69
N ALA A 220 2.95 8.78 1.89
CA ALA A 220 2.19 8.01 0.91
C ALA A 220 3.09 7.35 -0.15
N ASP A 221 4.23 7.97 -0.46
CA ASP A 221 5.18 7.46 -1.46
C ASP A 221 5.87 6.18 -0.96
N ASP A 222 6.24 6.09 0.32
CA ASP A 222 6.81 4.88 0.92
C ASP A 222 5.84 3.70 0.85
N ILE A 223 4.56 3.96 1.12
CA ILE A 223 3.50 2.95 0.98
C ILE A 223 3.39 2.51 -0.48
N ALA A 224 3.40 3.45 -1.42
CA ALA A 224 3.35 3.13 -2.84
C ALA A 224 4.57 2.30 -3.28
N GLU A 225 5.76 2.55 -2.73
CA GLU A 225 6.96 1.74 -2.99
C GLU A 225 6.84 0.30 -2.48
N VAL A 226 6.25 0.10 -1.30
CA VAL A 226 5.97 -1.26 -0.79
C VAL A 226 4.95 -1.96 -1.68
N VAL A 227 3.85 -1.30 -2.04
CA VAL A 227 2.83 -1.86 -2.95
C VAL A 227 3.43 -2.18 -4.32
N ALA A 228 4.29 -1.31 -4.85
CA ALA A 228 4.99 -1.54 -6.11
C ALA A 228 5.89 -2.78 -6.04
N ALA A 229 6.63 -2.96 -4.94
CA ALA A 229 7.46 -4.15 -4.74
C ALA A 229 6.62 -5.44 -4.67
N TRP A 230 5.45 -5.40 -4.04
CA TRP A 230 4.57 -6.57 -3.90
C TRP A 230 3.82 -6.94 -5.19
N THR A 231 3.40 -5.93 -5.95
CA THR A 231 2.50 -6.10 -7.10
C THR A 231 3.21 -6.03 -8.44
N GLY A 232 4.40 -5.43 -8.49
CA GLY A 232 5.11 -5.09 -9.72
C GLY A 232 4.57 -3.85 -10.45
N ILE A 233 3.57 -3.15 -9.89
CA ILE A 233 2.99 -1.95 -10.50
C ILE A 233 3.89 -0.74 -10.19
N PRO A 234 4.34 0.05 -11.18
CA PRO A 234 5.21 1.21 -10.93
C PRO A 234 4.56 2.25 -9.99
N THR A 235 5.34 2.81 -9.06
CA THR A 235 4.90 3.82 -8.08
C THR A 235 4.20 5.02 -8.72
N GLY A 236 4.74 5.54 -9.83
CA GLY A 236 4.14 6.65 -10.56
C GLY A 236 2.71 6.37 -11.06
N ARG A 237 2.34 5.10 -11.28
CA ARG A 237 0.95 4.72 -11.62
C ARG A 237 0.06 4.59 -10.38
N LEU A 238 0.62 4.21 -9.24
CA LEU A 238 -0.10 4.09 -7.96
C LEU A 238 -0.46 5.46 -7.40
N LEU A 239 0.46 6.43 -7.52
CA LEU A 239 0.32 7.80 -7.04
C LEU A 239 -0.49 8.69 -8.00
N GLU A 240 -0.78 8.23 -9.21
CA GLU A 240 -1.60 8.98 -10.15
C GLU A 240 -3.04 9.09 -9.63
N GLY A 241 -3.47 10.33 -9.35
CA GLY A 241 -4.84 10.61 -8.94
C GLY A 241 -5.85 10.06 -9.96
N GLU A 242 -6.88 9.39 -9.46
CA GLU A 242 -7.88 8.69 -10.27
C GLU A 242 -8.51 9.62 -11.34
N THR A 243 -8.78 10.88 -10.99
CA THR A 243 -9.29 11.89 -11.92
C THR A 243 -8.34 12.13 -13.11
N GLY A 244 -7.04 12.26 -12.86
CA GLY A 244 -6.04 12.46 -13.90
C GLY A 244 -5.95 11.26 -14.83
N LYS A 245 -5.99 10.04 -14.27
CA LYS A 245 -6.03 8.79 -15.02
C LYS A 245 -7.24 8.77 -15.95
N LEU A 246 -8.43 8.99 -15.40
CA LEU A 246 -9.71 8.94 -16.14
C LEU A 246 -9.85 10.01 -17.24
N LEU A 247 -9.21 11.18 -17.09
CA LEU A 247 -9.21 12.24 -18.11
C LEU A 247 -8.40 11.86 -19.35
N ARG A 248 -7.44 10.94 -19.23
CA ARG A 248 -6.61 10.45 -20.34
C ARG A 248 -7.11 9.12 -20.93
N MET A 249 -8.25 8.64 -20.47
CA MET A 249 -8.76 7.30 -20.81
C MET A 249 -8.93 7.09 -22.31
N GLU A 250 -9.48 8.05 -23.05
CA GLU A 250 -9.63 7.92 -24.51
C GLU A 250 -8.30 7.83 -25.24
N GLU A 251 -7.30 8.58 -24.77
CA GLU A 251 -5.95 8.54 -25.36
C GLU A 251 -5.32 7.17 -25.12
N GLU A 252 -5.35 6.68 -23.88
CA GLU A 252 -4.75 5.40 -23.51
C GLU A 252 -5.44 4.21 -24.20
N LEU A 253 -6.78 4.16 -24.18
CA LEU A 253 -7.53 3.14 -24.93
C LEU A 253 -7.28 3.24 -26.44
N GLY A 254 -7.20 4.47 -26.96
CA GLY A 254 -7.00 4.75 -28.39
C GLY A 254 -5.60 4.42 -28.92
N ARG A 255 -4.58 4.30 -28.06
CA ARG A 255 -3.23 3.85 -28.46
C ARG A 255 -3.24 2.40 -28.97
N ARG A 256 -4.07 1.56 -28.37
CA ARG A 256 -4.17 0.13 -28.68
C ARG A 256 -5.35 -0.15 -29.62
N LEU A 257 -6.44 0.60 -29.50
CA LEU A 257 -7.65 0.40 -30.30
C LEU A 257 -7.76 1.40 -31.48
N ILE A 258 -7.34 0.97 -32.66
CA ILE A 258 -7.29 1.82 -33.86
C ILE A 258 -8.68 1.94 -34.50
N GLY A 259 -9.14 3.17 -34.73
CA GLY A 259 -10.32 3.47 -35.54
C GLY A 259 -11.68 3.38 -34.84
N GLN A 260 -11.73 2.97 -33.56
CA GLN A 260 -12.96 2.77 -32.79
C GLN A 260 -13.29 3.95 -31.85
N LYS A 261 -13.11 5.20 -32.32
CA LYS A 261 -13.19 6.40 -31.47
C LYS A 261 -14.53 6.54 -30.74
N GLU A 262 -15.65 6.31 -31.43
CA GLU A 262 -16.99 6.44 -30.83
C GLU A 262 -17.21 5.44 -29.69
N ALA A 263 -16.78 4.19 -29.87
CA ALA A 263 -16.88 3.16 -28.84
C ALA A 263 -16.01 3.49 -27.62
N VAL A 264 -14.77 3.97 -27.87
CA VAL A 264 -13.86 4.42 -26.81
C VAL A 264 -14.47 5.58 -26.02
N THR A 265 -14.97 6.62 -26.69
CA THR A 265 -15.60 7.77 -26.02
C THR A 265 -16.81 7.32 -25.18
N ALA A 266 -17.69 6.47 -25.73
CA ALA A 266 -18.87 6.00 -25.02
C ALA A 266 -18.52 5.20 -23.74
N VAL A 267 -17.49 4.35 -23.81
CA VAL A 267 -16.99 3.60 -22.64
C VAL A 267 -16.38 4.55 -21.60
N SER A 268 -15.51 5.46 -22.03
CA SER A 268 -14.85 6.42 -21.15
C SER A 268 -15.85 7.32 -20.42
N ASP A 269 -16.88 7.81 -21.10
CA ASP A 269 -17.93 8.64 -20.50
C ASP A 269 -18.77 7.90 -19.46
N ALA A 270 -19.09 6.63 -19.69
CA ALA A 270 -19.83 5.83 -18.72
C ALA A 270 -18.99 5.55 -17.47
N VAL A 271 -17.72 5.17 -17.65
CA VAL A 271 -16.79 4.93 -16.54
C VAL A 271 -16.60 6.19 -15.71
N ARG A 272 -16.37 7.35 -16.34
CA ARG A 272 -16.23 8.63 -15.64
C ARG A 272 -17.46 8.99 -14.82
N ARG A 273 -18.67 8.82 -15.36
CA ARG A 273 -19.92 9.06 -14.62
C ARG A 273 -20.02 8.17 -13.38
N SER A 274 -19.66 6.89 -13.51
CA SER A 274 -19.67 5.98 -12.37
C SER A 274 -18.66 6.37 -11.31
N ARG A 275 -17.43 6.70 -11.70
CA ARG A 275 -16.36 7.08 -10.76
C ARG A 275 -16.61 8.45 -10.11
N ALA A 276 -17.34 9.33 -10.77
CA ALA A 276 -17.79 10.60 -10.20
C ALA A 276 -18.98 10.46 -9.23
N GLY A 277 -19.47 9.24 -8.97
CA GLY A 277 -20.64 9.01 -8.11
C GLY A 277 -21.95 9.54 -8.70
N LEU A 278 -21.99 9.77 -10.01
CA LEU A 278 -23.18 10.24 -10.73
C LEU A 278 -24.06 9.08 -11.21
N SER A 279 -23.57 7.84 -11.09
CA SER A 279 -24.32 6.62 -11.37
C SER A 279 -24.89 6.02 -10.08
N ASP A 280 -25.92 5.19 -10.26
CA ASP A 280 -26.51 4.38 -9.19
C ASP A 280 -25.45 3.45 -8.56
N PRO A 281 -25.20 3.52 -7.24
CA PRO A 281 -24.19 2.69 -6.57
C PRO A 281 -24.54 1.20 -6.55
N ASP A 282 -25.81 0.84 -6.75
CA ASP A 282 -26.26 -0.57 -6.80
C ASP A 282 -26.08 -1.19 -8.21
N ARG A 283 -25.37 -0.50 -9.12
CA ARG A 283 -25.09 -0.94 -10.49
C ARG A 283 -23.59 -1.11 -10.75
N PRO A 284 -23.20 -1.97 -11.71
CA PRO A 284 -21.80 -2.09 -12.11
C PRO A 284 -21.28 -0.77 -12.71
N THR A 285 -19.95 -0.58 -12.63
CA THR A 285 -19.24 0.62 -13.12
C THR A 285 -19.58 0.99 -14.56
N GLY A 286 -19.87 -0.01 -15.39
CA GLY A 286 -20.39 0.16 -16.73
C GLY A 286 -20.98 -1.13 -17.25
N SER A 287 -22.03 -1.01 -18.06
CA SER A 287 -22.63 -2.12 -18.81
C SER A 287 -22.72 -1.70 -20.27
N PHE A 288 -22.11 -2.49 -21.15
CA PHE A 288 -21.93 -2.16 -22.56
C PHE A 288 -22.35 -3.32 -23.44
N LEU A 289 -22.99 -3.02 -24.57
CA LEU A 289 -23.29 -3.97 -25.63
C LEU A 289 -22.49 -3.60 -26.87
N PHE A 290 -21.43 -4.36 -27.17
CA PHE A 290 -20.57 -4.09 -28.33
C PHE A 290 -21.12 -4.74 -29.60
N LEU A 291 -21.70 -3.92 -30.48
CA LEU A 291 -22.23 -4.33 -31.77
C LEU A 291 -21.23 -4.05 -32.90
N GLY A 292 -21.08 -5.00 -33.82
CA GLY A 292 -20.10 -4.90 -34.92
C GLY A 292 -19.64 -6.27 -35.44
N PRO A 293 -18.89 -6.31 -36.56
CA PRO A 293 -18.37 -7.56 -37.10
C PRO A 293 -17.31 -8.20 -36.18
N THR A 294 -17.03 -9.49 -36.39
CA THR A 294 -15.92 -10.18 -35.71
C THR A 294 -14.58 -9.58 -36.13
N GLY A 295 -13.63 -9.51 -35.19
CA GLY A 295 -12.27 -9.04 -35.47
C GLY A 295 -12.07 -7.52 -35.53
N VAL A 296 -13.10 -6.71 -35.24
CA VAL A 296 -12.98 -5.23 -35.20
C VAL A 296 -12.43 -4.68 -33.87
N GLY A 297 -12.05 -5.55 -32.94
CA GLY A 297 -11.45 -5.16 -31.66
C GLY A 297 -12.40 -5.09 -30.46
N LYS A 298 -13.57 -5.74 -30.49
CA LYS A 298 -14.49 -5.77 -29.32
C LYS A 298 -13.84 -6.38 -28.07
N THR A 299 -13.23 -7.56 -28.23
CA THR A 299 -12.49 -8.25 -27.15
C THR A 299 -11.26 -7.44 -26.74
N GLU A 300 -10.62 -6.77 -27.69
CA GLU A 300 -9.44 -5.95 -27.42
C GLU A 300 -9.80 -4.73 -26.57
N LEU A 301 -10.93 -4.06 -26.86
CA LEU A 301 -11.45 -2.98 -26.03
C LEU A 301 -11.73 -3.45 -24.60
N ALA A 302 -12.31 -4.64 -24.41
CA ALA A 302 -12.52 -5.20 -23.07
C ALA A 302 -11.19 -5.45 -22.32
N LYS A 303 -10.18 -5.97 -23.01
CA LYS A 303 -8.84 -6.19 -22.45
C LYS A 303 -8.11 -4.89 -22.10
N THR A 304 -8.14 -3.91 -23.01
CA THR A 304 -7.51 -2.60 -22.78
C THR A 304 -8.25 -1.85 -21.66
N LEU A 305 -9.56 -2.04 -21.53
CA LEU A 305 -10.34 -1.52 -20.41
C LEU A 305 -9.95 -2.18 -19.08
N ALA A 306 -9.74 -3.49 -19.06
CA ALA A 306 -9.27 -4.21 -17.86
C ALA A 306 -7.88 -3.73 -17.44
N GLU A 307 -6.95 -3.64 -18.39
CA GLU A 307 -5.61 -3.10 -18.17
C GLU A 307 -5.66 -1.65 -17.65
N PHE A 308 -6.50 -0.80 -18.23
CA PHE A 308 -6.59 0.60 -17.82
C PHE A 308 -7.22 0.77 -16.42
N LEU A 309 -8.31 0.06 -16.11
CA LEU A 309 -9.03 0.22 -14.85
C LEU A 309 -8.35 -0.48 -13.68
N PHE A 310 -7.80 -1.67 -13.93
CA PHE A 310 -7.34 -2.58 -12.89
C PHE A 310 -5.84 -2.89 -12.97
N ASP A 311 -5.12 -2.25 -13.91
CA ASP A 311 -3.68 -2.42 -14.10
C ASP A 311 -3.27 -3.90 -14.38
N ASP A 312 -4.22 -4.74 -14.80
CA ASP A 312 -4.06 -6.14 -15.19
C ASP A 312 -4.95 -6.48 -16.40
N GLU A 313 -4.36 -6.74 -17.57
CA GLU A 313 -5.10 -7.22 -18.76
C GLU A 313 -5.81 -8.56 -18.53
N ARG A 314 -5.29 -9.36 -17.57
CA ARG A 314 -5.88 -10.65 -17.18
C ARG A 314 -7.02 -10.48 -16.17
N ALA A 315 -7.34 -9.26 -15.73
CA ALA A 315 -8.55 -8.97 -14.95
C ALA A 315 -9.82 -9.00 -15.83
N ILE A 316 -9.92 -10.00 -16.71
CA ILE A 316 -11.06 -10.26 -17.57
C ILE A 316 -11.66 -11.63 -17.25
N ILE A 317 -12.94 -11.63 -16.86
CA ILE A 317 -13.74 -12.85 -16.70
C ILE A 317 -14.47 -13.04 -18.02
N ARG A 318 -13.89 -13.87 -18.89
CA ARG A 318 -14.48 -14.18 -20.18
C ARG A 318 -15.39 -15.39 -20.07
N ILE A 319 -16.63 -15.24 -20.53
CA ILE A 319 -17.61 -16.32 -20.60
C ILE A 319 -18.16 -16.39 -22.02
N ASP A 320 -18.01 -17.55 -22.64
CA ASP A 320 -18.55 -17.84 -23.97
C ASP A 320 -20.02 -18.24 -23.82
N MET A 321 -20.93 -17.40 -24.33
CA MET A 321 -22.37 -17.62 -24.19
C MET A 321 -22.90 -18.74 -25.10
N SER A 322 -22.12 -19.21 -26.07
CA SER A 322 -22.48 -20.39 -26.86
C SER A 322 -22.52 -21.67 -26.01
N GLU A 323 -21.78 -21.73 -24.90
CA GLU A 323 -21.86 -22.85 -23.93
C GLU A 323 -23.16 -22.83 -23.09
N TYR A 324 -23.90 -21.72 -23.13
CA TYR A 324 -25.08 -21.42 -22.33
C TYR A 324 -26.37 -21.34 -23.16
N ALA A 325 -26.39 -21.98 -24.33
CA ALA A 325 -27.55 -22.01 -25.23
C ALA A 325 -28.71 -22.89 -24.72
N GLU A 326 -28.45 -23.84 -23.81
CA GLU A 326 -29.45 -24.76 -23.27
C GLU A 326 -29.88 -24.37 -21.84
N LYS A 327 -31.14 -24.66 -21.50
CA LYS A 327 -31.69 -24.35 -20.17
C LYS A 327 -30.88 -24.94 -19.01
N HIS A 328 -30.39 -26.17 -19.16
CA HIS A 328 -29.63 -26.84 -18.09
C HIS A 328 -28.20 -26.30 -17.94
N SER A 329 -27.65 -25.61 -18.93
CA SER A 329 -26.32 -25.01 -18.78
C SER A 329 -26.36 -23.69 -18.01
N VAL A 330 -27.50 -22.98 -17.96
CA VAL A 330 -27.66 -21.72 -17.21
C VAL A 330 -27.34 -21.87 -15.71
N SER A 331 -27.75 -22.99 -15.10
CA SER A 331 -27.43 -23.26 -13.69
C SER A 331 -25.92 -23.39 -13.42
N ARG A 332 -25.09 -23.70 -14.42
CA ARG A 332 -23.62 -23.70 -14.25
C ARG A 332 -23.04 -22.29 -14.13
N LEU A 333 -23.73 -21.28 -14.68
CA LEU A 333 -23.28 -19.89 -14.66
C LEU A 333 -23.43 -19.27 -13.26
N MET A 334 -24.61 -19.47 -12.66
CA MET A 334 -25.03 -18.84 -11.40
C MET A 334 -24.84 -19.76 -10.17
N GLY A 335 -24.83 -21.08 -10.38
CA GLY A 335 -24.94 -22.08 -9.32
C GLY A 335 -26.28 -22.81 -9.40
N ALA A 336 -26.38 -24.00 -8.82
CA ALA A 336 -27.65 -24.72 -8.82
C ALA A 336 -28.71 -23.96 -8.00
N PRO A 337 -30.02 -24.12 -8.26
CA PRO A 337 -31.06 -23.54 -7.43
C PRO A 337 -31.25 -24.28 -6.09
N PRO A 338 -31.88 -23.65 -5.07
CA PRO A 338 -32.11 -24.28 -3.76
C PRO A 338 -32.81 -25.64 -3.91
N GLY A 339 -32.20 -26.70 -3.36
CA GLY A 339 -32.73 -28.07 -3.41
C GLY A 339 -32.18 -28.96 -4.54
N TYR A 340 -31.27 -28.47 -5.37
CA TYR A 340 -30.54 -29.26 -6.38
C TYR A 340 -29.11 -29.60 -5.91
N VAL A 341 -28.57 -30.74 -6.39
CA VAL A 341 -27.18 -31.12 -6.14
C VAL A 341 -26.24 -30.05 -6.71
N GLY A 342 -25.33 -29.52 -5.89
CA GLY A 342 -24.45 -28.41 -6.25
C GLY A 342 -25.01 -27.01 -5.93
N TYR A 343 -26.10 -26.90 -5.15
CA TYR A 343 -26.62 -25.60 -4.67
C TYR A 343 -25.59 -24.80 -3.88
N ASP A 344 -24.76 -25.50 -3.11
CA ASP A 344 -23.72 -24.88 -2.28
C ASP A 344 -22.44 -24.58 -3.06
N GLU A 345 -22.33 -25.05 -4.31
CA GLU A 345 -21.22 -24.76 -5.22
C GLU A 345 -21.61 -23.52 -6.05
N GLY A 346 -20.93 -22.40 -5.83
CA GLY A 346 -21.15 -21.20 -6.62
C GLY A 346 -20.92 -21.46 -8.12
N GLY A 347 -21.67 -20.76 -8.97
CA GLY A 347 -21.53 -20.87 -10.42
C GLY A 347 -20.22 -20.29 -10.95
N GLN A 348 -19.92 -20.61 -12.22
CA GLN A 348 -18.71 -20.16 -12.91
C GLN A 348 -18.54 -18.64 -12.86
N LEU A 349 -19.62 -17.87 -13.05
CA LEU A 349 -19.57 -16.42 -12.99
C LEU A 349 -19.46 -15.93 -11.54
N THR A 350 -20.31 -16.42 -10.64
CA THR A 350 -20.37 -15.93 -9.26
C THR A 350 -19.06 -16.18 -8.51
N GLU A 351 -18.42 -17.34 -8.70
CA GLU A 351 -17.13 -17.63 -8.07
C GLU A 351 -15.98 -16.85 -8.71
N ALA A 352 -16.00 -16.67 -10.03
CA ALA A 352 -14.98 -15.86 -10.71
C ALA A 352 -15.02 -14.40 -10.24
N VAL A 353 -16.23 -13.81 -10.12
CA VAL A 353 -16.42 -12.45 -9.63
C VAL A 353 -16.08 -12.35 -8.14
N ARG A 354 -16.47 -13.33 -7.32
CA ARG A 354 -16.12 -13.37 -5.89
C ARG A 354 -14.61 -13.38 -5.67
N ARG A 355 -13.85 -14.12 -6.49
CA ARG A 355 -12.38 -14.19 -6.42
C ARG A 355 -11.68 -12.96 -7.01
N ARG A 356 -12.31 -12.27 -7.96
CA ARG A 356 -11.79 -11.05 -8.60
C ARG A 356 -12.91 -10.02 -8.76
N PRO A 357 -13.27 -9.29 -7.69
CA PRO A 357 -14.36 -8.30 -7.73
C PRO A 357 -14.08 -7.15 -8.70
N TYR A 358 -12.82 -6.74 -8.78
CA TYR A 358 -12.33 -5.73 -9.70
C TYR A 358 -11.92 -6.37 -11.03
N SER A 359 -12.88 -6.58 -11.93
CA SER A 359 -12.65 -7.20 -13.23
C SER A 359 -13.63 -6.73 -14.30
N VAL A 360 -13.28 -6.96 -15.56
CA VAL A 360 -14.19 -6.81 -16.69
C VAL A 360 -14.85 -8.17 -16.97
N VAL A 361 -16.17 -8.25 -16.85
CA VAL A 361 -16.94 -9.44 -17.26
C VAL A 361 -17.26 -9.31 -18.74
N LEU A 362 -16.67 -10.19 -19.56
CA LEU A 362 -16.92 -10.25 -21.00
C LEU A 362 -17.81 -11.45 -21.33
N LEU A 363 -19.05 -11.15 -21.72
CA LEU A 363 -19.99 -12.13 -22.26
C LEU A 363 -19.84 -12.15 -23.78
N ASP A 364 -19.10 -13.14 -24.31
CA ASP A 364 -18.85 -13.27 -25.75
C ASP A 364 -20.03 -14.01 -26.42
N GLU A 365 -20.35 -13.65 -27.66
CA GLU A 365 -21.49 -14.21 -28.42
C GLU A 365 -22.83 -14.22 -27.67
N VAL A 366 -23.15 -13.14 -26.94
CA VAL A 366 -24.34 -13.06 -26.07
C VAL A 366 -25.66 -13.38 -26.77
N GLU A 367 -25.78 -13.15 -28.07
CA GLU A 367 -26.95 -13.52 -28.87
C GLU A 367 -27.20 -15.03 -28.96
N LYS A 368 -26.22 -15.86 -28.58
CA LYS A 368 -26.32 -17.33 -28.53
C LYS A 368 -26.82 -17.85 -27.19
N ALA A 369 -26.86 -17.01 -26.15
CA ALA A 369 -27.31 -17.38 -24.83
C ALA A 369 -28.78 -17.83 -24.82
N HIS A 370 -29.12 -18.76 -23.93
CA HIS A 370 -30.50 -19.09 -23.64
C HIS A 370 -31.26 -17.87 -23.07
N PRO A 371 -32.56 -17.67 -23.37
CA PRO A 371 -33.33 -16.54 -22.86
C PRO A 371 -33.37 -16.38 -21.34
N GLU A 372 -33.20 -17.47 -20.58
CA GLU A 372 -33.14 -17.43 -19.10
C GLU A 372 -31.85 -16.81 -18.53
N VAL A 373 -30.86 -16.48 -19.38
CA VAL A 373 -29.65 -15.74 -18.98
C VAL A 373 -29.90 -14.23 -18.89
N PHE A 374 -30.86 -13.70 -19.65
CA PHE A 374 -31.24 -12.29 -19.69
C PHE A 374 -32.37 -11.99 -18.68
#